data_AF-A0A2V9KXK8-F1
#
_entry.id   AF-A0A2V9KXK8-F1
#
_cell.length_a   1.000
_cell.length_b   1.000
_cell.length_c   1.000
_cell.angle_alpha   90.00
_cell.angle_beta   90.00
_cell.angle_gamma   90.00
#
_symmetry.space_group_name_H-M   'P 1'
#
loop_
_entity.id
_entity.type
_entity.pdbx_description
1 polymer ?
#
loop_
_entity_poly.entity_id
_entity_poly.type
_entity_poly.pdbx_seq_one_letter_code
_entity_poly.pdbx_strand_id
1 'polypeptide(L)'
;SKEEAEKVQVPNPDRVAVTTQTTLGVDDANEIIDVLRRRFPKLVTPSSDDICYATQNRQTAIKVIAERADLVLVLGSDNSSNSKRLKEVAESSGARAYLIDDASRIDPAWLEGVESIAITAGASAPEYLVQQVLGYFKAMGVSDIQEVATIEEKVTFAPPPELARAMGERSRAG
;
A
#
# COMPACT_ATOMS: atom_id res chain seq x y z
N SER A 1 -17.13 -8.00 5.41
CA SER A 1 -17.43 -6.66 5.98
C SER A 1 -17.71 -6.77 7.47
N LYS A 2 -17.90 -5.63 8.17
CA LYS A 2 -18.37 -5.62 9.56
C LYS A 2 -19.72 -6.34 9.72
N GLU A 3 -20.68 -6.13 8.82
CA GLU A 3 -21.98 -6.79 8.95
C GLU A 3 -21.92 -8.30 8.75
N GLU A 4 -21.03 -8.78 7.88
CA GLU A 4 -20.78 -10.21 7.73
C GLU A 4 -20.10 -10.80 8.98
N ALA A 5 -19.16 -10.06 9.56
CA ALA A 5 -18.51 -10.43 10.82
C ALA A 5 -19.50 -10.51 11.99
N GLU A 6 -20.58 -9.73 11.98
CA GLU A 6 -21.68 -9.84 12.96
C GLU A 6 -22.55 -11.09 12.77
N LYS A 7 -22.61 -11.61 11.55
CA LYS A 7 -23.52 -12.70 11.17
C LYS A 7 -22.84 -14.06 11.11
N VAL A 8 -21.50 -14.12 11.11
CA VAL A 8 -20.77 -15.38 10.98
C VAL A 8 -21.17 -16.35 12.09
N GLN A 9 -21.48 -17.59 11.71
CA GLN A 9 -21.78 -18.68 12.64
C GLN A 9 -20.67 -19.71 12.54
N VAL A 10 -20.18 -20.16 13.70
CA VAL A 10 -19.12 -21.16 13.80
C VAL A 10 -19.60 -22.32 14.66
N PRO A 11 -19.18 -23.56 14.40
CA PRO A 11 -19.59 -24.71 15.20
C PRO A 11 -19.17 -24.62 16.67
N ASN A 12 -18.03 -23.98 16.96
CA ASN A 12 -17.54 -23.79 18.33
C ASN A 12 -16.96 -22.36 18.51
N PRO A 13 -17.69 -21.46 19.19
CA PRO A 13 -17.23 -20.09 19.48
C PRO A 13 -15.95 -19.99 20.29
N ASP A 14 -15.58 -21.04 21.03
CA ASP A 14 -14.36 -21.09 21.83
C ASP A 14 -13.13 -21.56 21.05
N ARG A 15 -13.30 -21.98 19.78
CA ARG A 15 -12.22 -22.52 18.93
C ARG A 15 -12.25 -21.85 17.56
N VAL A 16 -11.91 -20.56 17.54
CA VAL A 16 -11.86 -19.75 16.33
C VAL A 16 -10.44 -19.27 16.11
N ALA A 17 -9.96 -19.40 14.86
CA ALA A 17 -8.75 -18.76 14.40
C ALA A 17 -9.12 -17.82 13.25
N VAL A 18 -8.54 -16.63 13.22
CA VAL A 18 -8.75 -15.65 12.15
C VAL A 18 -7.42 -15.41 11.47
N THR A 19 -7.43 -15.48 10.14
CA THR A 19 -6.30 -15.05 9.30
C THR A 19 -6.74 -13.95 8.35
N THR A 20 -5.80 -13.12 7.90
CA THR A 20 -6.07 -12.03 6.95
C THR A 20 -5.26 -12.19 5.67
N GLN A 21 -5.74 -11.54 4.59
CA GLN A 21 -4.97 -11.43 3.37
C GLN A 21 -3.91 -10.33 3.51
N THR A 22 -2.71 -10.59 3.00
CA THR A 22 -1.51 -9.75 3.21
C THR A 22 -1.61 -8.31 2.72
N THR A 23 -2.52 -8.03 1.77
CA THR A 23 -2.69 -6.73 1.11
C THR A 23 -3.95 -5.98 1.53
N LEU A 24 -4.62 -6.40 2.61
CA LEU A 24 -5.83 -5.73 3.09
C LEU A 24 -5.52 -4.33 3.65
N GLY A 25 -6.57 -3.53 3.70
CA GLY A 25 -6.57 -2.31 4.50
C GLY A 25 -6.35 -2.60 5.96
N VAL A 26 -5.34 -1.97 6.57
CA VAL A 26 -5.00 -2.21 7.97
C VAL A 26 -6.17 -1.85 8.88
N ASP A 27 -6.76 -0.67 8.68
CA ASP A 27 -7.87 -0.20 9.51
C ASP A 27 -9.12 -1.06 9.33
N ASP A 28 -9.55 -1.32 8.08
CA ASP A 28 -10.73 -2.13 7.79
C ASP A 28 -10.60 -3.55 8.35
N ALA A 29 -9.40 -4.15 8.23
CA ALA A 29 -9.13 -5.47 8.80
C ALA A 29 -9.20 -5.42 10.32
N ASN A 30 -8.61 -4.41 10.97
CA ASN A 30 -8.67 -4.25 12.42
C ASN A 30 -10.10 -4.07 12.92
N GLU A 31 -10.93 -3.27 12.23
CA GLU A 31 -12.33 -3.10 12.59
C GLU A 31 -13.12 -4.42 12.50
N ILE A 32 -12.86 -5.23 11.47
CA ILE A 32 -13.48 -6.55 11.32
C ILE A 32 -13.00 -7.51 12.41
N ILE A 33 -11.69 -7.52 12.69
CA ILE A 33 -11.09 -8.34 13.76
C ILE A 33 -11.66 -7.95 15.12
N ASP A 34 -11.89 -6.68 15.38
CA ASP A 34 -12.47 -6.21 16.65
C ASP A 34 -13.92 -6.66 16.84
N VAL A 35 -14.72 -6.67 15.77
CA VAL A 35 -16.06 -7.30 15.78
C VAL A 35 -15.94 -8.78 16.11
N LEU A 36 -15.00 -9.50 15.48
CA LEU A 36 -14.78 -10.92 15.74
C LEU A 36 -14.26 -11.18 17.16
N ARG A 37 -13.39 -10.31 17.71
CA ARG A 37 -12.92 -10.34 19.11
C ARG A 37 -14.04 -10.18 20.11
N ARG A 38 -14.95 -9.25 19.85
CA ARG A 38 -16.13 -9.06 20.67
C ARG A 38 -17.05 -10.30 20.66
N ARG A 39 -17.20 -10.95 19.50
CA ARG A 39 -18.09 -12.12 19.33
C ARG A 39 -17.47 -13.45 19.79
N PHE A 40 -16.15 -13.60 19.67
CA PHE A 40 -15.40 -14.81 19.97
C PHE A 40 -14.21 -14.49 20.89
N PRO A 41 -14.42 -14.28 22.21
CA PRO A 41 -13.37 -13.80 23.12
C PRO A 41 -12.12 -14.70 23.23
N LYS A 42 -12.23 -15.98 22.85
CA LYS A 42 -11.12 -16.94 22.83
C LYS A 42 -10.45 -17.08 21.46
N LEU A 43 -10.77 -16.23 20.49
CA LEU A 43 -10.16 -16.36 19.18
C LEU A 43 -8.65 -16.16 19.26
N VAL A 44 -7.95 -16.81 18.32
CA VAL A 44 -6.52 -16.64 18.14
C VAL A 44 -6.24 -16.00 16.79
N THR A 45 -5.32 -15.03 16.79
CA THR A 45 -4.70 -14.51 15.58
C THR A 45 -3.24 -14.95 15.56
N PRO A 46 -2.61 -15.07 14.38
CA PRO A 46 -1.17 -15.28 14.30
C PRO A 46 -0.40 -14.22 15.10
N SER A 47 0.75 -14.60 15.68
CA SER A 47 1.56 -13.70 16.52
C SER A 47 2.27 -12.59 15.74
N SER A 48 2.34 -12.72 14.42
CA SER A 48 2.68 -11.65 13.48
C SER A 48 1.41 -11.25 12.74
N ASP A 49 1.13 -9.96 12.60
CA ASP A 49 0.02 -9.50 11.78
C ASP A 49 0.12 -10.12 10.38
N ASP A 50 -0.98 -10.72 9.92
CA ASP A 50 -1.04 -11.36 8.60
C ASP A 50 -0.95 -10.33 7.46
N ILE A 51 -1.22 -9.05 7.75
CA ILE A 51 -0.94 -7.95 6.82
C ILE A 51 0.57 -7.70 6.82
N CYS A 52 1.19 -7.87 5.66
CA CYS A 52 2.64 -7.76 5.52
C CYS A 52 3.15 -6.36 5.92
N TYR A 53 4.34 -6.30 6.52
CA TYR A 53 5.00 -5.05 6.91
C TYR A 53 5.03 -4.02 5.77
N ALA A 54 5.25 -4.48 4.53
CA ALA A 54 5.32 -3.62 3.35
C ALA A 54 4.00 -2.88 3.08
N THR A 55 2.86 -3.53 3.34
CA THR A 55 1.53 -2.93 3.20
C THR A 55 1.26 -1.97 4.36
N GLN A 56 1.59 -2.36 5.60
CA GLN A 56 1.41 -1.50 6.77
C GLN A 56 2.25 -0.22 6.67
N ASN A 57 3.50 -0.34 6.27
CA ASN A 57 4.43 0.78 6.16
C ASN A 57 3.95 1.79 5.12
N ARG A 58 3.55 1.33 3.94
CA ARG A 58 3.06 2.21 2.87
C ARG A 58 1.73 2.87 3.21
N GLN A 59 0.81 2.16 3.89
CA GLN A 59 -0.44 2.76 4.37
C GLN A 59 -0.20 3.78 5.49
N THR A 60 0.77 3.54 6.37
CA THR A 60 1.14 4.53 7.40
C THR A 60 1.79 5.76 6.77
N ALA A 61 2.69 5.56 5.81
CA ALA A 61 3.34 6.64 5.07
C ALA A 61 2.31 7.53 4.37
N ILE A 62 1.37 6.92 3.65
CA ILE A 62 0.41 7.70 2.86
C ILE A 62 -0.59 8.46 3.72
N LYS A 63 -0.95 7.98 4.93
CA LYS A 63 -1.78 8.74 5.87
C LYS A 63 -1.12 10.07 6.25
N VAL A 64 0.14 10.02 6.68
CA VAL A 64 0.91 11.20 7.09
C VAL A 64 1.08 12.20 5.94
N ILE A 65 1.29 11.68 4.74
CA ILE A 65 1.50 12.50 3.54
C ILE A 65 0.18 13.10 3.05
N ALA A 66 -0.92 12.33 3.04
CA ALA A 66 -2.23 12.75 2.56
C ALA A 66 -2.84 13.87 3.43
N GLU A 67 -2.57 13.89 4.74
CA GLU A 67 -2.98 15.00 5.61
C GLU A 67 -2.39 16.36 5.23
N ARG A 68 -1.32 16.37 4.42
CA ARG A 68 -0.55 17.57 4.04
C ARG A 68 -0.54 17.82 2.53
N ALA A 69 -1.30 17.05 1.76
CA ALA A 69 -1.33 17.13 0.31
C ALA A 69 -2.76 17.37 -0.18
N ASP A 70 -2.93 18.33 -1.10
CA ASP A 70 -4.22 18.59 -1.74
C ASP A 70 -4.59 17.45 -2.72
N LEU A 71 -3.55 16.86 -3.32
CA LEU A 71 -3.65 15.80 -4.32
C LEU A 71 -2.64 14.69 -4.05
N VAL A 72 -3.08 13.44 -4.14
CA VAL A 72 -2.25 12.24 -4.07
C VAL A 72 -2.32 11.49 -5.40
N LEU A 73 -1.17 11.26 -6.02
CA LEU A 73 -1.02 10.40 -7.18
C LEU A 73 -0.40 9.06 -6.76
N VAL A 74 -1.16 7.99 -6.93
CA VAL A 74 -0.72 6.63 -6.64
C VAL A 74 -0.34 5.96 -7.95
N LEU A 75 0.94 5.59 -8.10
CA LEU A 75 1.41 4.84 -9.25
C LEU A 75 1.09 3.34 -9.09
N GLY A 76 0.38 2.80 -10.06
CA GLY A 76 0.05 1.38 -10.15
C GLY A 76 -1.20 1.13 -10.96
N SER A 77 -1.43 -0.14 -11.27
CA SER A 77 -2.52 -0.57 -12.14
C SER A 77 -3.84 -0.79 -11.37
N ASP A 78 -4.97 -0.64 -12.06
CA ASP A 78 -6.32 -0.88 -11.50
C ASP A 78 -6.53 -2.30 -10.97
N ASN A 79 -5.78 -3.28 -11.47
CA ASN A 79 -5.82 -4.66 -10.99
C ASN A 79 -4.95 -4.91 -9.73
N SER A 80 -4.17 -3.92 -9.29
CA SER A 80 -3.36 -4.01 -8.07
C SER A 80 -4.18 -3.67 -6.83
N SER A 81 -4.44 -4.68 -5.99
CA SER A 81 -5.13 -4.47 -4.70
C SER A 81 -4.36 -3.52 -3.79
N ASN A 82 -3.02 -3.59 -3.76
CA ASN A 82 -2.21 -2.72 -2.91
C ASN A 82 -2.28 -1.26 -3.38
N SER A 83 -2.21 -1.02 -4.70
CA SER A 83 -2.27 0.35 -5.22
C SER A 83 -3.64 0.97 -5.00
N LYS A 84 -4.73 0.22 -5.24
CA LYS A 84 -6.09 0.68 -4.89
C LYS A 84 -6.21 0.99 -3.41
N ARG A 85 -5.62 0.17 -2.54
CA ARG A 85 -5.71 0.41 -1.11
C ARG A 85 -4.97 1.69 -0.69
N LEU A 86 -3.83 2.00 -1.28
CA LEU A 86 -3.13 3.27 -1.02
C LEU A 86 -3.98 4.48 -1.43
N LYS A 87 -4.67 4.39 -2.57
CA LYS A 87 -5.62 5.43 -3.01
C LYS A 87 -6.75 5.60 -1.99
N GLU A 88 -7.40 4.50 -1.58
CA GLU A 88 -8.50 4.53 -0.59
C GLU A 88 -8.05 5.15 0.74
N VAL A 89 -6.84 4.82 1.21
CA VAL A 89 -6.28 5.37 2.46
C VAL A 89 -5.95 6.86 2.31
N ALA A 90 -5.49 7.30 1.14
CA ALA A 90 -5.28 8.72 0.88
C ALA A 90 -6.61 9.51 0.90
N GLU A 91 -7.64 8.97 0.24
CA GLU A 91 -8.99 9.56 0.23
C GLU A 91 -9.60 9.62 1.63
N SER A 92 -9.47 8.54 2.43
CA SER A 92 -9.97 8.53 3.81
C SER A 92 -9.22 9.49 4.75
N SER A 93 -8.00 9.88 4.37
CA SER A 93 -7.19 10.87 5.09
C SER A 93 -7.44 12.31 4.64
N GLY A 94 -8.37 12.53 3.70
CA GLY A 94 -8.86 13.86 3.29
C GLY A 94 -8.27 14.41 1.99
N ALA A 95 -7.31 13.73 1.36
CA ALA A 95 -6.74 14.15 0.09
C ALA A 95 -7.60 13.69 -1.10
N ARG A 96 -7.61 14.47 -2.20
CA ARG A 96 -8.06 13.94 -3.49
C ARG A 96 -7.02 12.94 -3.97
N ALA A 97 -7.41 11.73 -4.38
CA ALA A 97 -6.43 10.74 -4.85
C ALA A 97 -6.80 10.11 -6.20
N TYR A 98 -5.79 9.89 -7.04
CA TYR A 98 -5.94 9.20 -8.32
C TYR A 98 -4.93 8.08 -8.47
N LEU A 99 -5.38 7.00 -9.08
CA LEU A 99 -4.53 5.89 -9.49
C LEU A 99 -4.12 6.12 -10.95
N ILE A 100 -2.81 6.08 -11.22
CA ILE A 100 -2.25 6.30 -12.56
C ILE A 100 -1.22 5.23 -12.90
N ASP A 101 -1.22 4.78 -14.15
CA ASP A 101 -0.20 3.85 -14.65
C ASP A 101 1.13 4.56 -14.90
N ASP A 102 1.09 5.80 -15.40
CA ASP A 102 2.24 6.61 -15.75
C ASP A 102 1.88 8.10 -15.85
N ALA A 103 2.88 8.95 -16.09
CA ALA A 103 2.72 10.40 -16.16
C ALA A 103 1.77 10.90 -17.27
N SER A 104 1.54 10.12 -18.34
CA SER A 104 0.62 10.50 -19.43
C SER A 104 -0.85 10.43 -19.00
N ARG A 105 -1.14 9.76 -17.89
CA ARG A 105 -2.49 9.65 -17.32
C ARG A 105 -2.87 10.82 -16.43
N ILE A 106 -1.95 11.74 -16.16
CA ILE A 106 -2.22 12.93 -15.36
C ILE A 106 -3.16 13.85 -16.16
N ASP A 107 -4.38 14.02 -15.67
CA ASP A 107 -5.33 14.99 -16.21
C ASP A 107 -5.02 16.39 -15.64
N PRO A 108 -4.74 17.40 -16.49
CA PRO A 108 -4.48 18.76 -16.04
C PRO A 108 -5.61 19.34 -15.17
N ALA A 109 -6.86 18.93 -15.37
CA ALA A 109 -7.99 19.38 -14.55
C ALA A 109 -7.86 18.94 -13.08
N TRP A 110 -7.10 17.88 -12.78
CA TRP A 110 -6.85 17.46 -11.41
C TRP A 110 -5.95 18.45 -10.65
N LEU A 111 -5.13 19.20 -11.38
CA LEU A 111 -4.12 20.12 -10.84
C LEU A 111 -4.69 21.53 -10.54
N GLU A 112 -5.93 21.80 -10.95
CA GLU A 112 -6.57 23.09 -10.70
C GLU A 112 -6.73 23.34 -9.19
N GLY A 113 -6.14 24.44 -8.70
CA GLY A 113 -6.20 24.83 -7.28
C GLY A 113 -5.37 23.96 -6.34
N VAL A 114 -4.47 23.12 -6.86
CA VAL A 114 -3.59 22.25 -6.06
C VAL A 114 -2.26 22.95 -5.82
N GLU A 115 -1.89 23.12 -4.55
CA GLU A 115 -0.59 23.70 -4.15
C GLU A 115 0.43 22.61 -3.80
N SER A 116 -0.05 21.45 -3.34
CA SER A 116 0.77 20.35 -2.86
C SER A 116 0.34 19.01 -3.45
N ILE A 117 1.31 18.28 -4.02
CA ILE A 117 1.09 16.97 -4.64
C ILE A 117 1.98 15.95 -3.97
N ALA A 118 1.35 14.89 -3.46
CA ALA A 118 2.01 13.71 -2.97
C ALA A 118 2.07 12.65 -4.06
N ILE A 119 3.24 12.04 -4.23
CA ILE A 119 3.45 10.94 -5.18
C ILE A 119 3.84 9.71 -4.37
N THR A 120 3.14 8.61 -4.59
CA THR A 120 3.45 7.30 -4.01
C THR A 120 3.31 6.21 -5.05
N ALA A 121 3.79 5.01 -4.73
CA ALA A 121 3.81 3.89 -5.65
C ALA A 121 3.39 2.60 -4.94
N GLY A 122 2.58 1.79 -5.61
CA GLY A 122 2.31 0.43 -5.17
C GLY A 122 3.58 -0.42 -5.18
N ALA A 123 3.60 -1.52 -4.42
CA ALA A 123 4.77 -2.38 -4.30
C ALA A 123 5.29 -2.98 -5.63
N SER A 124 4.43 -3.03 -6.67
CA SER A 124 4.75 -3.55 -8.00
C SER A 124 5.12 -2.48 -9.03
N ALA A 125 5.04 -1.19 -8.69
CA ALA A 125 5.32 -0.11 -9.63
C ALA A 125 6.84 0.14 -9.70
N PRO A 126 7.45 0.06 -10.89
CA PRO A 126 8.87 0.33 -11.07
C PRO A 126 9.26 1.78 -10.73
N GLU A 127 10.45 1.95 -10.15
CA GLU A 127 10.99 3.26 -9.76
C GLU A 127 11.02 4.28 -10.91
N TYR A 128 11.30 3.83 -12.15
CA TYR A 128 11.37 4.75 -13.29
C TYR A 128 10.03 5.45 -13.57
N LEU A 129 8.89 4.85 -13.20
CA LEU A 129 7.57 5.50 -13.36
C LEU A 129 7.42 6.66 -12.38
N VAL A 130 7.92 6.51 -11.15
CA VAL A 130 8.00 7.59 -10.16
C VAL A 130 8.85 8.73 -10.73
N GLN A 131 10.01 8.40 -11.29
CA GLN A 131 10.90 9.39 -11.91
C GLN A 131 10.26 10.10 -13.11
N GLN A 132 9.44 9.42 -13.90
CA GLN A 132 8.69 10.04 -15.00
C GLN A 132 7.66 11.06 -14.50
N VAL A 133 6.91 10.73 -13.45
CA VAL A 133 5.95 11.66 -12.83
C VAL A 133 6.68 12.87 -12.21
N LEU A 134 7.80 12.65 -11.53
CA LEU A 134 8.63 13.75 -11.03
C LEU A 134 9.16 14.62 -12.19
N GLY A 135 9.56 14.01 -13.30
CA GLY A 135 9.99 14.71 -14.51
C GLY A 135 8.89 15.57 -15.12
N TYR A 136 7.65 15.07 -15.14
CA TYR A 136 6.48 15.81 -15.59
C TYR A 136 6.28 17.10 -14.78
N PHE A 137 6.30 17.02 -13.45
CA PHE A 137 6.13 18.21 -12.60
C PHE A 137 7.33 19.17 -12.66
N LYS A 138 8.56 18.65 -12.78
CA LYS A 138 9.75 19.48 -13.03
C LYS A 138 9.63 20.30 -14.31
N ALA A 139 9.12 19.69 -15.39
CA ALA A 139 8.90 20.38 -16.66
C ALA A 139 7.83 21.48 -16.56
N MET A 140 6.89 21.36 -15.61
CA MET A 140 5.90 22.40 -15.28
C MET A 140 6.46 23.52 -14.40
N GLY A 141 7.72 23.43 -13.94
CA GLY A 141 8.37 24.43 -13.10
C GLY A 141 8.36 24.13 -11.60
N VAL A 142 7.89 22.95 -11.18
CA VAL A 142 7.99 22.51 -9.78
C VAL A 142 9.47 22.26 -9.46
N SER A 143 9.98 22.97 -8.44
CA SER A 143 11.38 22.91 -8.03
C SER A 143 11.59 22.40 -6.60
N ASP A 144 10.57 22.53 -5.73
CA ASP A 144 10.58 21.97 -4.39
C ASP A 144 10.03 20.54 -4.42
N ILE A 145 10.94 19.56 -4.35
CA ILE A 145 10.61 18.14 -4.30
C ILE A 145 11.32 17.56 -3.10
N GLN A 146 10.53 17.03 -2.16
CA GLN A 146 11.03 16.49 -0.90
C GLN A 146 10.64 15.02 -0.79
N GLU A 147 11.61 14.18 -0.46
CA GLU A 147 11.35 12.78 -0.15
C GLU A 147 10.90 12.66 1.31
N VAL A 148 9.70 12.13 1.52
CA VAL A 148 9.15 11.93 2.87
C VAL A 148 9.41 10.48 3.28
N ALA A 149 10.56 10.25 3.91
CA ALA A 149 10.87 8.97 4.53
C ALA A 149 10.12 8.83 5.85
N THR A 150 9.16 7.90 5.92
CA THR A 150 8.41 7.63 7.15
C THR A 150 8.93 6.40 7.90
N ILE A 151 9.33 5.34 7.20
CA ILE A 151 9.77 4.06 7.80
C ILE A 151 10.89 3.43 6.94
N GLU A 152 12.04 3.08 7.54
CA GLU A 152 13.10 2.34 6.87
C GLU A 152 12.73 0.85 6.71
N GLU A 153 12.62 0.37 5.47
CA GLU A 153 12.44 -1.07 5.17
C GLU A 153 13.81 -1.77 5.06
N LYS A 154 14.16 -2.64 6.04
CA LYS A 154 15.45 -3.37 6.08
C LYS A 154 15.37 -4.85 5.68
N VAL A 155 14.22 -5.29 5.18
CA VAL A 155 13.99 -6.72 4.90
C VAL A 155 14.42 -7.06 3.48
N THR A 156 15.32 -8.03 3.35
CA THR A 156 15.74 -8.60 2.06
C THR A 156 15.39 -10.08 2.01
N PHE A 157 14.79 -10.53 0.91
CA PHE A 157 14.55 -11.94 0.67
C PHE A 157 15.63 -12.49 -0.25
N ALA A 158 16.45 -13.39 0.27
CA ALA A 158 17.43 -14.08 -0.54
C ALA A 158 16.72 -15.02 -1.53
N PRO A 159 17.19 -15.12 -2.78
CA PRO A 159 16.67 -16.09 -3.72
C PRO A 159 16.89 -17.53 -3.20
N PRO A 160 16.05 -18.50 -3.60
CA PRO A 160 16.26 -19.91 -3.28
C PRO A 160 17.67 -20.38 -3.69
N PRO A 161 18.30 -21.30 -2.94
CA PRO A 161 19.67 -21.75 -3.21
C PRO A 161 19.89 -22.25 -4.64
N GLU A 162 18.89 -22.88 -5.24
CA GLU A 162 18.92 -23.38 -6.62
C GLU A 162 19.04 -22.25 -7.63
N LEU A 163 18.28 -21.16 -7.41
CA LEU A 163 18.31 -19.97 -8.26
C LEU A 163 19.61 -19.19 -8.07
N ALA A 164 20.08 -19.06 -6.83
CA ALA A 164 21.34 -18.41 -6.51
C ALA A 164 22.53 -19.11 -7.20
N ARG A 165 22.54 -20.44 -7.24
CA ARG A 165 23.56 -21.23 -7.95
C ARG A 165 23.48 -21.02 -9.47
N ALA A 166 22.29 -21.10 -10.06
CA ALA A 166 22.10 -20.88 -11.49
C ALA A 166 22.49 -19.45 -11.94
N MET A 167 22.21 -18.44 -11.11
CA MET A 167 22.63 -17.06 -11.36
C MET A 167 24.17 -16.92 -11.27
N GLY A 168 24.80 -17.55 -10.27
CA GLY A 168 26.25 -17.56 -10.14
C GLY A 168 26.99 -18.27 -11.28
N GLU A 169 26.40 -19.32 -11.85
CA GLU A 169 26.94 -20.02 -13.02
C GLU A 169 26.84 -19.16 -14.29
N ARG A 170 25.71 -18.45 -14.50
CA ARG A 170 25.53 -17.54 -15.65
C ARG A 170 26.47 -16.33 -15.60
N SER A 171 26.69 -15.75 -14.42
CA SER A 171 27.61 -14.61 -14.26
C SER A 171 29.09 -14.98 -14.44
N ARG A 172 29.45 -16.27 -14.39
CA ARG A 172 30.81 -16.77 -14.67
C ARG A 172 31.02 -17.17 -16.13
N ALA A 173 29.94 -17.29 -16.90
CA ALA A 173 29.95 -17.77 -18.28
C ALA A 173 29.84 -16.65 -19.33
N GLY A 174 29.69 -15.39 -18.90
CA GLY A 174 29.72 -14.19 -19.76
C GLY A 174 30.90 -13.30 -19.41
#